data_AF-A0AAV7F612-F1
#
_entry.id   AF-A0AAV7F612-F1
#
_cell.length_a   1.000
_cell.length_b   1.000
_cell.length_c   1.000
_cell.angle_alpha   90.00
_cell.angle_beta   90.00
_cell.angle_gamma   90.00
#
_symmetry.space_group_name_H-M   'P 1'
#
loop_
_entity.id
_entity.type
_entity.pdbx_description
1 polymer ?
#
loop_
_entity_poly.entity_id
_entity_poly.type
_entity_poly.pdbx_seq_one_letter_code
_entity_poly.pdbx_strand_id
1 'polypeptide(L)'
;MAGQIKDKTTTQFDPACAICCLSKNAEFTPVEIIPGCSIKIVRESPTSAFARFKAGSVEPAHHLTFGLDIVVLKGKMKLWNLTKKESYDLTDGDFVFVPAGDVHREKYFEDTEMFLKWDGNWDIILDEDFETAKAAIDKEINMPRCTHDSLEISAKVNIRPSEFSSTSPGRVAQSKSNPDSCALRYSYLCHFASPPISAYRFGPKTLVCKSRSMAENKTRPLKIIAGADSFGCDLKDALLDHLRSLSIDVEDIGTDKYYSVGEEIGRRVSLAASQTEGPEVRGLLACGTGVGVSIFANKFPGVYASTCESVEEAVNTRSINNCNVLAVGGMKTPRETGIEILDAWLDTSFKAPCPASNGAPWPADTSEFFDKSLEEMAQIPINTQFGTCAICCLSKNREFTPVEIMPGGSMKIARESPTSAIVKFKAGSVEPAHHHTFGHDLIVLKGKKKVWNLTKKESYDLMDGDFLFTPAGDVHRVKYFEDTEFFIRWDGHWDIFLDEDLERAKAAIEKEI
;
A
#
# COMPACT_ATOMS: atom_id res chain seq x y z
N MET A 1 -4.83 -41.38 -10.50
CA MET A 1 -4.54 -42.00 -9.20
C MET A 1 -4.97 -41.04 -8.11
N ALA A 2 -5.57 -41.53 -7.02
CA ALA A 2 -6.01 -40.68 -5.91
C ALA A 2 -4.87 -40.45 -4.91
N GLY A 3 -4.73 -39.23 -4.41
CA GLY A 3 -3.83 -38.88 -3.31
C GLY A 3 -4.61 -38.33 -2.12
N GLN A 4 -5.12 -39.22 -1.26
CA GLN A 4 -5.55 -38.79 0.08
C GLN A 4 -4.31 -38.54 0.94
N ILE A 5 -4.21 -37.35 1.52
CA ILE A 5 -3.37 -37.14 2.71
C ILE A 5 -4.29 -37.05 3.92
N LYS A 6 -4.29 -38.12 4.72
CA LYS A 6 -4.72 -38.05 6.12
C LYS A 6 -3.46 -37.93 6.96
N ASP A 7 -3.35 -36.85 7.74
CA ASP A 7 -3.04 -37.06 9.15
C ASP A 7 -3.68 -35.97 10.03
N LYS A 8 -3.89 -36.28 11.30
CA LYS A 8 -4.51 -35.40 12.30
C LYS A 8 -3.49 -34.99 13.35
N THR A 9 -3.16 -33.70 13.41
CA THR A 9 -2.74 -33.05 14.66
C THR A 9 -3.66 -31.87 14.93
N THR A 10 -4.44 -31.97 16.00
CA THR A 10 -5.34 -30.91 16.47
C THR A 10 -4.56 -29.73 17.04
N THR A 11 -4.56 -28.63 16.29
CA THR A 11 -4.40 -27.26 16.82
C THR A 11 -5.67 -26.48 16.51
N GLN A 12 -6.11 -25.61 17.41
CA GLN A 12 -7.40 -24.92 17.31
C GLN A 12 -7.49 -24.05 16.06
N PHE A 13 -8.60 -24.15 15.35
CA PHE A 13 -8.94 -23.31 14.21
C PHE A 13 -9.49 -21.96 14.68
N ASP A 14 -9.13 -20.88 13.97
CA ASP A 14 -9.80 -19.58 14.00
C ASP A 14 -9.84 -19.03 12.56
N PRO A 15 -10.97 -18.51 12.03
CA PRO A 15 -11.19 -18.39 10.59
C PRO A 15 -11.11 -16.95 10.05
N ALA A 16 -10.26 -16.72 9.04
CA ALA A 16 -10.21 -15.44 8.33
C ALA A 16 -9.86 -15.60 6.84
N CYS A 17 -10.90 -15.71 6.00
CA CYS A 17 -10.88 -15.78 4.53
C CYS A 17 -10.17 -17.02 3.93
N ALA A 18 -10.85 -17.71 3.02
CA ALA A 18 -10.31 -18.90 2.40
C ALA A 18 -9.53 -18.66 1.10
N ILE A 19 -9.47 -17.41 0.58
CA ILE A 19 -8.37 -17.00 -0.31
C ILE A 19 -7.03 -17.19 0.41
N CYS A 20 -6.97 -16.89 1.72
CA CYS A 20 -5.83 -17.18 2.59
C CYS A 20 -5.69 -18.68 2.96
N CYS A 21 -6.61 -19.55 2.53
CA CYS A 21 -6.48 -21.02 2.63
C CYS A 21 -5.92 -21.61 1.33
N LEU A 22 -6.40 -21.17 0.15
CA LEU A 22 -5.84 -21.56 -1.14
C LEU A 22 -4.35 -21.23 -1.27
N SER A 23 -3.90 -20.16 -0.62
CA SER A 23 -2.50 -19.71 -0.68
C SER A 23 -1.54 -20.47 0.25
N LYS A 24 -2.05 -21.35 1.15
CA LYS A 24 -1.22 -22.02 2.18
C LYS A 24 -0.79 -23.46 1.86
N ASN A 25 -1.49 -24.18 0.98
CA ASN A 25 -1.28 -25.61 0.71
C ASN A 25 -0.97 -25.94 -0.76
N ALA A 26 -0.42 -25.01 -1.53
CA ALA A 26 -0.06 -25.24 -2.93
C ALA A 26 1.35 -24.75 -3.24
N GLU A 27 2.07 -25.51 -4.06
CA GLU A 27 3.39 -25.13 -4.58
C GLU A 27 3.22 -23.96 -5.57
N PHE A 28 3.96 -22.88 -5.33
CA PHE A 28 4.08 -21.75 -6.26
C PHE A 28 5.38 -21.93 -7.06
N THR A 29 5.31 -21.75 -8.37
CA THR A 29 6.48 -21.83 -9.25
C THR A 29 7.15 -20.45 -9.31
N PRO A 30 8.46 -20.31 -9.00
CA PRO A 30 9.19 -19.06 -9.22
C PRO A 30 9.09 -18.63 -10.68
N VAL A 31 8.81 -17.35 -10.92
CA VAL A 31 8.84 -16.79 -12.28
C VAL A 31 10.25 -16.30 -12.55
N GLU A 32 11.06 -17.11 -13.24
CA GLU A 32 12.49 -16.82 -13.46
C GLU A 32 12.75 -15.44 -14.08
N ILE A 33 11.83 -14.96 -14.93
CA ILE A 33 11.93 -13.67 -15.59
C ILE A 33 11.60 -12.48 -14.69
N ILE A 34 10.90 -12.63 -13.56
CA ILE A 34 10.55 -11.55 -12.63
C ILE A 34 11.09 -11.88 -11.23
N PRO A 35 12.23 -11.30 -10.82
CA PRO A 35 12.83 -11.57 -9.52
C PRO A 35 11.88 -11.25 -8.36
N GLY A 36 11.68 -12.23 -7.47
CA GLY A 36 10.76 -12.09 -6.34
C GLY A 36 9.29 -12.42 -6.65
N CYS A 37 8.96 -12.72 -7.91
CA CYS A 37 7.65 -13.27 -8.28
C CYS A 37 7.63 -14.80 -8.18
N SER A 38 6.52 -15.33 -7.68
CA SER A 38 6.15 -16.74 -7.84
C SER A 38 4.68 -16.83 -8.23
N ILE A 39 4.38 -17.68 -9.20
CA ILE A 39 3.06 -17.80 -9.81
C ILE A 39 2.53 -19.22 -9.66
N LYS A 40 1.21 -19.32 -9.51
CA LYS A 40 0.45 -20.57 -9.60
C LYS A 40 -0.63 -20.37 -10.64
N ILE A 41 -0.45 -20.99 -11.81
CA ILE A 41 -1.50 -21.05 -12.83
C ILE A 41 -2.66 -21.89 -12.26
N VAL A 42 -3.85 -21.29 -12.24
CA VAL A 42 -5.11 -21.91 -11.85
C VAL A 42 -5.81 -22.50 -13.07
N ARG A 43 -5.59 -21.89 -14.24
CA ARG A 43 -6.22 -22.24 -15.52
C ARG A 43 -5.38 -21.72 -16.68
N GLU A 44 -5.33 -22.46 -17.79
CA GLU A 44 -4.46 -22.17 -18.95
C GLU A 44 -5.13 -21.42 -20.13
N SER A 45 -6.46 -21.28 -20.20
CA SER A 45 -7.11 -20.53 -21.31
C SER A 45 -8.61 -20.19 -21.12
N PRO A 46 -8.98 -18.90 -21.20
CA PRO A 46 -8.19 -17.77 -20.73
C PRO A 46 -7.48 -18.07 -19.42
N THR A 47 -6.30 -17.51 -19.32
CA THR A 47 -5.31 -17.91 -18.34
C THR A 47 -5.57 -17.14 -17.05
N SER A 48 -5.64 -17.84 -15.94
CA SER A 48 -5.89 -17.25 -14.62
C SER A 48 -4.87 -17.80 -13.64
N ALA A 49 -4.29 -16.93 -12.82
CA ALA A 49 -3.20 -17.29 -11.92
C ALA A 49 -3.27 -16.52 -10.60
N PHE A 50 -2.77 -17.16 -9.54
CA PHE A 50 -2.37 -16.45 -8.33
C PHE A 50 -0.89 -16.10 -8.44
N ALA A 51 -0.56 -14.83 -8.31
CA ALA A 51 0.82 -14.36 -8.25
C ALA A 51 1.15 -13.86 -6.84
N ARG A 52 2.42 -14.02 -6.47
CA ARG A 52 3.01 -13.55 -5.21
C ARG A 52 4.28 -12.82 -5.54
N PHE A 53 4.31 -11.53 -5.23
CA PHE A 53 5.47 -10.67 -5.40
C PHE A 53 6.05 -10.31 -4.04
N LYS A 54 7.37 -10.40 -3.91
CA LYS A 54 8.06 -9.95 -2.70
C LYS A 54 8.08 -8.43 -2.59
N ALA A 55 8.03 -7.92 -1.36
CA ALA A 55 8.27 -6.51 -1.11
C ALA A 55 9.59 -6.05 -1.76
N GLY A 56 9.56 -4.92 -2.46
CA GLY A 56 10.69 -4.40 -3.24
C GLY A 56 10.83 -4.98 -4.65
N SER A 57 10.00 -5.95 -5.05
CA SER A 57 9.98 -6.44 -6.44
C SER A 57 9.53 -5.33 -7.39
N VAL A 58 10.07 -5.34 -8.60
CA VAL A 58 9.75 -4.40 -9.68
C VAL A 58 9.54 -5.21 -10.95
N GLU A 59 8.45 -4.94 -11.64
CA GLU A 59 8.28 -5.37 -13.03
C GLU A 59 8.68 -4.20 -13.94
N PRO A 60 9.56 -4.44 -14.93
CA PRO A 60 9.96 -3.43 -15.90
C PRO A 60 8.77 -2.94 -16.71
N ALA A 61 8.95 -1.80 -17.38
CA ALA A 61 8.11 -1.39 -18.48
C ALA A 61 8.01 -2.56 -19.46
N HIS A 62 6.81 -3.08 -19.56
CA HIS A 62 6.49 -4.17 -20.45
C HIS A 62 5.09 -3.96 -21.00
N HIS A 63 4.81 -4.61 -22.11
CA HIS A 63 3.45 -4.76 -22.58
C HIS A 63 3.10 -6.23 -22.69
N LEU A 64 1.79 -6.48 -22.65
CA LEU A 64 1.21 -7.79 -22.84
C LEU A 64 0.50 -7.80 -24.18
N THR A 65 0.67 -8.90 -24.90
CA THR A 65 0.00 -9.15 -26.20
C THR A 65 -1.53 -9.18 -26.05
N PHE A 66 -2.01 -9.46 -24.84
CA PHE A 66 -3.42 -9.51 -24.45
C PHE A 66 -3.67 -8.61 -23.23
N GLY A 67 -4.94 -8.26 -22.99
CA GLY A 67 -5.30 -7.45 -21.82
C GLY A 67 -5.12 -8.23 -20.52
N LEU A 68 -4.66 -7.54 -19.47
CA LEU A 68 -4.46 -8.11 -18.14
C LEU A 68 -5.37 -7.42 -17.13
N ASP A 69 -6.14 -8.23 -16.41
CA ASP A 69 -6.93 -7.81 -15.27
C ASP A 69 -6.22 -8.22 -13.97
N ILE A 70 -6.02 -7.23 -13.10
CA ILE A 70 -5.26 -7.34 -11.85
C ILE A 70 -6.18 -7.07 -10.67
N VAL A 71 -6.26 -8.02 -9.74
CA VAL A 71 -6.88 -7.85 -8.42
C VAL A 71 -5.78 -7.97 -7.37
N VAL A 72 -5.55 -6.92 -6.57
CA VAL A 72 -4.69 -7.01 -5.39
C VAL A 72 -5.47 -7.70 -4.26
N LEU A 73 -5.09 -8.93 -3.93
CA LEU A 73 -5.74 -9.71 -2.86
C LEU A 73 -5.22 -9.29 -1.48
N LYS A 74 -3.94 -8.94 -1.42
CA LYS A 74 -3.23 -8.47 -0.24
C LYS A 74 -1.95 -7.72 -0.66
N GLY A 75 -1.56 -6.72 0.10
CA GLY A 75 -0.32 -5.97 -0.08
C GLY A 75 -0.54 -4.68 -0.83
N LYS A 76 0.56 -4.08 -1.27
CA LYS A 76 0.57 -2.73 -1.81
C LYS A 76 1.51 -2.63 -3.00
N MET A 77 0.99 -2.13 -4.10
CA MET A 77 1.75 -1.90 -5.32
C MET A 77 1.42 -0.53 -5.92
N LYS A 78 2.18 -0.14 -6.94
CA LYS A 78 1.83 0.96 -7.83
C LYS A 78 2.06 0.50 -9.26
N LEU A 79 1.05 0.71 -10.10
CA LEU A 79 1.10 0.48 -11.54
C LEU A 79 1.19 1.83 -12.24
N TRP A 80 2.21 2.02 -13.07
CA TRP A 80 2.31 3.16 -13.98
C TRP A 80 1.92 2.68 -15.37
N ASN A 81 0.84 3.22 -15.94
CA ASN A 81 0.51 3.02 -17.34
C ASN A 81 1.22 4.11 -18.15
N LEU A 82 2.37 3.74 -18.73
CA LEU A 82 3.27 4.66 -19.43
C LEU A 82 2.68 5.14 -20.77
N THR A 83 1.88 4.29 -21.43
CA THR A 83 1.13 4.66 -22.65
C THR A 83 0.16 5.81 -22.38
N LYS A 84 -0.64 5.72 -21.31
CA LYS A 84 -1.64 6.75 -20.93
C LYS A 84 -1.08 7.87 -20.07
N LYS A 85 0.10 7.69 -19.47
CA LYS A 85 0.71 8.58 -18.47
C LYS A 85 -0.14 8.71 -17.20
N GLU A 86 -0.74 7.59 -16.81
CA GLU A 86 -1.54 7.45 -15.58
C GLU A 86 -0.78 6.57 -14.57
N SER A 87 -1.08 6.72 -13.28
CA SER A 87 -0.57 5.80 -12.26
C SER A 87 -1.66 5.48 -11.25
N TYR A 88 -1.73 4.23 -10.84
CA TYR A 88 -2.68 3.71 -9.88
C TYR A 88 -1.89 3.22 -8.66
N ASP A 89 -2.14 3.84 -7.50
CA ASP A 89 -1.69 3.33 -6.20
C ASP A 89 -2.70 2.26 -5.78
N LEU A 90 -2.27 0.99 -5.68
CA LEU A 90 -3.15 -0.16 -5.50
C LEU A 90 -2.84 -0.87 -4.17
N THR A 91 -3.89 -1.20 -3.43
CA THR A 91 -3.87 -1.82 -2.10
C THR A 91 -4.88 -2.98 -2.01
N ASP A 92 -4.96 -3.66 -0.87
CA ASP A 92 -5.95 -4.71 -0.55
C ASP A 92 -7.36 -4.43 -1.12
N GLY A 93 -7.73 -5.17 -2.18
CA GLY A 93 -9.05 -5.09 -2.83
C GLY A 93 -9.15 -4.11 -4.00
N ASP A 94 -8.08 -3.37 -4.31
CA ASP A 94 -8.04 -2.53 -5.51
C ASP A 94 -7.93 -3.38 -6.77
N PHE A 95 -8.54 -2.85 -7.83
CA PHE A 95 -8.65 -3.49 -9.14
C PHE A 95 -8.14 -2.54 -10.22
N VAL A 96 -7.33 -3.06 -11.15
CA VAL A 96 -6.91 -2.34 -12.35
C VAL A 96 -6.94 -3.25 -13.57
N PHE A 97 -7.11 -2.65 -14.75
CA PHE A 97 -6.98 -3.33 -16.03
C PHE A 97 -5.97 -2.62 -16.90
N VAL A 98 -5.09 -3.42 -17.48
CA VAL A 98 -4.10 -3.01 -18.46
C VAL A 98 -4.57 -3.53 -19.83
N PRO A 99 -4.96 -2.64 -20.76
CA PRO A 99 -5.24 -3.03 -22.13
C PRO A 99 -4.04 -3.71 -22.82
N ALA A 100 -4.34 -4.57 -23.79
CA ALA A 100 -3.32 -5.14 -24.67
C ALA A 100 -2.49 -4.02 -25.34
N GLY A 101 -1.17 -4.14 -25.32
CA GLY A 101 -0.25 -3.14 -25.88
C GLY A 101 -0.09 -1.85 -25.07
N ASP A 102 -0.76 -1.66 -23.94
CA ASP A 102 -0.39 -0.58 -23.01
C ASP A 102 0.93 -0.97 -22.31
N VAL A 103 1.96 -0.13 -22.48
CA VAL A 103 3.22 -0.27 -21.77
C VAL A 103 2.99 0.15 -20.32
N HIS A 104 3.28 -0.75 -19.39
CA HIS A 104 3.07 -0.55 -17.97
C HIS A 104 4.25 -1.07 -17.16
N ARG A 105 4.42 -0.49 -15.98
CA ARG A 105 5.52 -0.78 -15.05
C ARG A 105 4.97 -0.88 -13.65
N GLU A 106 5.51 -1.77 -12.82
CA GLU A 106 4.94 -2.08 -11.52
C GLU A 106 6.00 -2.10 -10.41
N LYS A 107 5.63 -1.63 -9.21
CA LYS A 107 6.47 -1.72 -8.00
C LYS A 107 5.65 -2.24 -6.84
N TYR A 108 6.16 -3.27 -6.18
CA TYR A 108 5.57 -3.90 -5.02
C TYR A 108 6.22 -3.34 -3.76
N PHE A 109 5.46 -2.64 -2.93
CA PHE A 109 5.95 -2.03 -1.68
C PHE A 109 5.85 -2.99 -0.50
N GLU A 110 4.98 -3.99 -0.58
CA GLU A 110 4.75 -5.03 0.42
C GLU A 110 4.76 -6.41 -0.26
N ASP A 111 4.82 -7.48 0.53
CA ASP A 111 4.59 -8.85 0.02
C ASP A 111 3.15 -8.92 -0.50
N THR A 112 3.01 -8.91 -1.83
CA THR A 112 1.75 -8.67 -2.53
C THR A 112 1.23 -9.99 -3.11
N GLU A 113 0.02 -10.40 -2.72
CA GLU A 113 -0.71 -11.54 -3.30
C GLU A 113 -1.76 -10.99 -4.28
N MET A 114 -1.81 -11.55 -5.49
CA MET A 114 -2.66 -11.05 -6.57
C MET A 114 -3.39 -12.17 -7.29
N PHE A 115 -4.56 -11.86 -7.84
CA PHE A 115 -5.20 -12.66 -8.86
C PHE A 115 -5.06 -11.95 -10.21
N LEU A 116 -4.50 -12.67 -11.18
CA LEU A 116 -4.24 -12.22 -12.54
C LEU A 116 -5.14 -13.02 -13.49
N LYS A 117 -5.78 -12.34 -14.45
CA LYS A 117 -6.42 -13.00 -15.61
C LYS A 117 -6.08 -12.29 -16.90
N TRP A 118 -5.70 -13.05 -17.92
CA TRP A 118 -5.44 -12.59 -19.28
C TRP A 118 -5.93 -13.61 -20.31
N ASP A 119 -6.19 -13.14 -21.53
CA ASP A 119 -6.47 -14.04 -22.66
C ASP A 119 -5.16 -14.56 -23.28
N GLY A 120 -5.16 -15.78 -23.82
CA GLY A 120 -4.01 -16.30 -24.58
C GLY A 120 -2.74 -16.60 -23.75
N ASN A 121 -1.60 -16.62 -24.46
CA ASN A 121 -0.29 -16.94 -23.89
C ASN A 121 0.23 -15.82 -22.97
N TRP A 122 1.04 -16.19 -21.98
CA TRP A 122 1.75 -15.22 -21.13
C TRP A 122 2.99 -14.67 -21.83
N ASP A 123 2.74 -13.85 -22.83
CA ASP A 123 3.78 -13.18 -23.61
C ASP A 123 4.05 -11.79 -23.00
N ILE A 124 4.79 -11.76 -21.87
CA ILE A 124 5.40 -10.52 -21.36
C ILE A 124 6.53 -10.12 -22.32
N ILE A 125 6.38 -8.94 -22.93
CA ILE A 125 7.42 -8.33 -23.76
C ILE A 125 8.02 -7.19 -22.94
N LEU A 126 9.22 -7.42 -22.40
CA LEU A 126 9.98 -6.39 -21.67
C LEU A 126 10.44 -5.31 -22.66
N ASP A 127 9.90 -4.10 -22.52
CA ASP A 127 10.29 -2.91 -23.28
C ASP A 127 11.51 -2.19 -22.66
N GLU A 128 11.81 -2.48 -21.39
CA GLU A 128 13.03 -2.06 -20.71
C GLU A 128 13.60 -3.18 -19.82
N ASP A 129 14.87 -3.05 -19.45
CA ASP A 129 15.52 -3.95 -18.49
C ASP A 129 15.22 -3.56 -17.02
N PHE A 130 15.44 -4.51 -16.10
CA PHE A 130 15.18 -4.34 -14.67
C PHE A 130 15.97 -3.20 -14.00
N GLU A 131 17.14 -2.81 -14.50
CA GLU A 131 17.91 -1.70 -13.91
C GLU A 131 17.42 -0.35 -14.43
N THR A 132 17.08 -0.26 -15.73
CA THR A 132 16.36 0.88 -16.31
C THR A 132 15.02 1.10 -15.59
N ALA A 133 14.27 0.03 -15.30
CA ALA A 133 13.00 0.08 -14.58
C ALA A 133 13.11 0.68 -13.18
N LYS A 134 14.02 0.16 -12.36
CA LYS A 134 14.30 0.70 -11.02
C LYS A 134 14.66 2.19 -11.10
N ALA A 135 15.56 2.54 -12.03
CA ALA A 135 16.02 3.91 -12.24
C ALA A 135 14.95 4.87 -12.80
N ALA A 136 13.89 4.35 -13.41
CA ALA A 136 12.76 5.13 -13.91
C ALA A 136 11.65 5.30 -12.85
N ILE A 137 11.33 4.25 -12.09
CA ILE A 137 10.39 4.35 -10.95
C ILE A 137 10.88 5.37 -9.92
N ASP A 138 12.17 5.33 -9.60
CA ASP A 138 12.76 6.26 -8.63
C ASP A 138 12.73 7.73 -9.13
N LYS A 139 12.35 7.99 -10.39
CA LYS A 139 12.07 9.33 -10.95
C LYS A 139 10.57 9.67 -11.04
N GLU A 140 9.71 8.68 -11.26
CA GLU A 140 8.27 8.87 -11.55
C GLU A 140 7.34 8.94 -10.33
N ILE A 141 7.87 8.79 -9.11
CA ILE A 141 7.11 8.83 -7.84
C ILE A 141 6.36 10.17 -7.59
N ASN A 142 6.62 11.22 -8.38
CA ASN A 142 6.04 12.57 -8.22
C ASN A 142 4.98 12.98 -9.27
N MET A 143 4.37 12.06 -10.02
CA MET A 143 3.31 12.42 -10.99
C MET A 143 1.94 12.72 -10.34
N PRO A 144 1.07 13.55 -10.97
CA PRO A 144 -0.25 13.91 -10.42
C PRO A 144 -1.20 12.71 -10.35
N ARG A 145 -2.06 12.70 -9.32
CA ARG A 145 -3.12 11.69 -9.16
C ARG A 145 -4.27 11.93 -10.13
N CYS A 146 -4.84 10.84 -10.65
CA CYS A 146 -6.17 10.87 -11.26
C CYS A 146 -7.20 10.48 -10.20
N THR A 147 -8.09 11.40 -9.82
CA THR A 147 -9.27 11.10 -9.00
C THR A 147 -10.47 10.94 -9.91
N HIS A 148 -10.95 9.72 -10.11
CA HIS A 148 -12.23 9.51 -10.78
C HIS A 148 -13.37 9.78 -9.82
N ASP A 149 -13.92 11.00 -9.92
CA ASP A 149 -15.22 11.32 -9.37
C ASP A 149 -16.31 10.41 -9.94
N SER A 150 -17.34 10.19 -9.14
CA SER A 150 -18.47 9.31 -9.45
C SER A 150 -19.20 9.73 -10.73
N LEU A 151 -19.07 8.91 -11.78
CA LEU A 151 -20.01 8.89 -12.89
C LEU A 151 -21.35 8.33 -12.42
N GLU A 152 -22.27 9.21 -12.04
CA GLU A 152 -23.69 8.95 -12.26
C GLU A 152 -23.92 8.73 -13.77
N ILE A 153 -24.79 7.80 -14.17
CA ILE A 153 -25.82 7.96 -15.21
C ILE A 153 -26.60 6.65 -15.43
N SER A 154 -27.84 6.82 -15.89
CA SER A 154 -28.89 5.81 -16.09
C SER A 154 -28.51 4.56 -16.89
N ALA A 155 -28.84 3.38 -16.36
CA ALA A 155 -28.94 2.16 -17.15
C ALA A 155 -30.09 2.25 -18.17
N LYS A 156 -29.84 1.91 -19.44
CA LYS A 156 -30.89 1.72 -20.46
C LYS A 156 -31.08 0.24 -20.75
N VAL A 157 -32.22 -0.30 -20.31
CA VAL A 157 -32.67 -1.65 -20.68
C VAL A 157 -33.05 -1.67 -22.16
N ASN A 158 -32.23 -2.29 -23.01
CA ASN A 158 -32.50 -2.45 -24.43
C ASN A 158 -33.31 -3.73 -24.69
N ILE A 159 -34.63 -3.62 -24.61
CA ILE A 159 -35.54 -4.60 -25.24
C ILE A 159 -35.53 -4.30 -26.75
N ARG A 160 -35.11 -5.25 -27.59
CA ARG A 160 -35.22 -5.12 -29.06
C ARG A 160 -36.55 -5.66 -29.58
N PRO A 161 -37.30 -4.85 -30.36
CA PRO A 161 -38.09 -5.34 -31.48
C PRO A 161 -37.34 -5.17 -32.81
N SER A 162 -37.94 -5.69 -33.88
CA SER A 162 -37.35 -5.95 -35.20
C SER A 162 -37.44 -4.82 -36.25
N GLU A 163 -36.37 -4.70 -37.05
CA GLU A 163 -36.30 -4.30 -38.48
C GLU A 163 -36.56 -2.85 -38.99
N PHE A 164 -36.00 -2.61 -40.20
CA PHE A 164 -36.21 -1.56 -41.23
C PHE A 164 -35.51 -0.16 -41.19
N SER A 165 -34.37 -0.11 -41.90
CA SER A 165 -33.97 0.82 -42.99
C SER A 165 -33.89 2.37 -42.86
N SER A 166 -32.70 2.89 -43.24
CA SER A 166 -32.43 3.94 -44.27
C SER A 166 -31.92 5.36 -43.91
N THR A 167 -30.82 5.73 -44.60
CA THR A 167 -30.37 7.08 -45.06
C THR A 167 -29.75 8.15 -44.12
N SER A 168 -28.74 8.85 -44.68
CA SER A 168 -27.86 9.94 -44.15
C SER A 168 -28.18 11.30 -44.86
N PRO A 169 -27.35 12.39 -44.90
CA PRO A 169 -26.16 12.86 -44.13
C PRO A 169 -26.05 14.41 -43.83
N GLY A 170 -24.99 14.87 -43.14
CA GLY A 170 -24.38 16.25 -43.20
C GLY A 170 -24.63 17.22 -42.00
N ARG A 171 -23.87 18.30 -41.68
CA ARG A 171 -22.58 18.92 -42.14
C ARG A 171 -21.97 19.88 -41.06
N VAL A 172 -20.63 19.89 -40.91
CA VAL A 172 -19.61 21.00 -40.96
C VAL A 172 -19.84 22.45 -40.40
N ALA A 173 -18.92 22.95 -39.51
CA ALA A 173 -18.17 24.26 -39.47
C ALA A 173 -17.49 24.46 -38.07
N GLN A 174 -16.19 24.81 -37.83
CA GLN A 174 -15.36 26.04 -38.07
C GLN A 174 -15.86 27.33 -37.34
N SER A 175 -15.05 28.23 -36.71
CA SER A 175 -13.59 28.58 -36.77
C SER A 175 -13.08 29.57 -35.66
N LYS A 176 -11.74 29.63 -35.39
CA LYS A 176 -10.84 30.82 -35.10
C LYS A 176 -11.15 31.80 -33.91
N SER A 177 -10.25 32.61 -33.31
CA SER A 177 -8.77 32.84 -33.33
C SER A 177 -8.29 33.74 -32.14
N ASN A 178 -6.97 33.77 -31.86
CA ASN A 178 -6.20 34.60 -30.87
C ASN A 178 -5.89 36.05 -31.43
N PRO A 179 -5.04 37.00 -30.89
CA PRO A 179 -4.10 36.97 -29.74
C PRO A 179 -3.82 38.30 -28.92
N ASP A 180 -2.83 38.21 -27.99
CA ASP A 180 -1.82 39.20 -27.50
C ASP A 180 -2.14 40.56 -26.81
N SER A 181 -1.49 40.83 -25.65
CA SER A 181 -0.39 41.86 -25.51
C SER A 181 0.13 42.08 -24.06
N CYS A 182 1.18 42.89 -23.90
CA CYS A 182 2.20 42.88 -22.81
C CYS A 182 2.17 44.10 -21.86
N ALA A 183 2.84 43.98 -20.69
CA ALA A 183 3.77 44.97 -20.07
C ALA A 183 3.49 45.62 -18.67
N LEU A 184 4.39 45.28 -17.71
CA LEU A 184 5.22 46.16 -16.85
C LEU A 184 4.67 47.16 -15.76
N ARG A 185 5.23 47.01 -14.54
CA ARG A 185 6.07 47.97 -13.72
C ARG A 185 5.57 48.56 -12.36
N TYR A 186 6.46 48.43 -11.34
CA TYR A 186 6.72 49.24 -10.11
C TYR A 186 5.54 49.56 -9.14
N SER A 187 5.71 49.93 -7.85
CA SER A 187 6.62 49.59 -6.72
C SER A 187 6.31 50.55 -5.55
N TYR A 188 6.43 50.16 -4.27
CA TYR A 188 6.70 51.15 -3.20
C TYR A 188 7.45 50.56 -2.00
N LEU A 189 8.37 51.36 -1.45
CA LEU A 189 9.16 51.13 -0.24
C LEU A 189 8.51 51.84 0.96
N CYS A 190 8.76 51.32 2.17
CA CYS A 190 8.85 52.14 3.38
C CYS A 190 9.91 51.56 4.33
N HIS A 191 10.75 52.44 4.90
CA HIS A 191 11.74 52.15 5.95
C HIS A 191 11.29 52.79 7.27
N PHE A 192 11.68 52.23 8.41
CA PHE A 192 12.04 52.99 9.61
C PHE A 192 13.10 52.22 10.42
N ALA A 193 13.96 52.94 11.16
CA ALA A 193 15.16 52.36 11.77
C ALA A 193 15.57 53.03 13.10
N SER A 194 16.21 52.24 13.98
CA SER A 194 17.27 52.64 14.94
C SER A 194 16.89 53.42 16.23
N PRO A 195 17.74 53.45 17.30
CA PRO A 195 18.73 52.47 17.81
C PRO A 195 18.70 52.29 19.39
N PRO A 196 19.81 52.20 20.19
CA PRO A 196 20.10 51.04 21.08
C PRO A 196 20.30 51.37 22.59
N ILE A 197 20.75 50.41 23.44
CA ILE A 197 21.51 50.64 24.71
C ILE A 197 22.20 49.34 25.24
N SER A 198 23.12 49.49 26.20
CA SER A 198 24.27 48.61 26.48
C SER A 198 24.19 47.58 27.63
N ALA A 199 24.98 46.52 27.46
CA ALA A 199 25.67 45.63 28.42
C ALA A 199 25.55 45.82 29.95
N TYR A 200 25.43 44.69 30.67
CA TYR A 200 25.93 44.50 32.05
C TYR A 200 26.52 43.09 32.25
N ARG A 201 27.65 43.00 32.99
CA ARG A 201 28.24 41.75 33.53
C ARG A 201 27.92 41.64 35.02
N PHE A 202 27.62 40.45 35.52
CA PHE A 202 27.92 40.08 36.92
C PHE A 202 28.23 38.58 37.07
N GLY A 203 29.19 38.27 37.96
CA GLY A 203 29.66 36.93 38.27
C GLY A 203 28.86 36.21 39.38
N PRO A 204 29.32 35.03 39.83
CA PRO A 204 28.46 34.00 40.38
C PRO A 204 28.09 34.19 41.85
N LYS A 205 26.87 33.76 42.20
CA LYS A 205 26.48 33.41 43.58
C LYS A 205 25.83 32.04 43.62
N THR A 206 26.56 31.09 44.18
CA THR A 206 26.10 29.74 44.48
C THR A 206 24.97 29.80 45.51
N LEU A 207 23.78 29.30 45.16
CA LEU A 207 22.67 29.12 46.09
C LEU A 207 22.29 27.64 46.09
N VAL A 208 22.85 26.91 47.06
CA VAL A 208 22.51 25.49 47.29
C VAL A 208 21.13 25.41 47.93
N CYS A 209 20.11 25.16 47.12
CA CYS A 209 18.79 24.79 47.61
C CYS A 209 18.69 23.27 47.72
N LYS A 210 18.55 22.75 48.95
CA LYS A 210 18.17 21.34 49.17
C LYS A 210 16.69 21.16 48.82
N SER A 211 16.39 20.81 47.58
CA SER A 211 15.07 20.31 47.21
C SER A 211 14.94 18.81 47.55
N ARG A 212 13.69 18.39 47.73
CA ARG A 212 13.27 17.03 48.12
C ARG A 212 13.85 15.96 47.20
N SER A 213 13.98 14.74 47.70
CA SER A 213 14.29 13.55 46.89
C SER A 213 13.32 13.44 45.72
N MET A 214 13.77 13.86 44.53
CA MET A 214 13.19 13.37 43.29
C MET A 214 13.45 11.87 43.26
N ALA A 215 12.47 11.11 42.79
CA ALA A 215 12.70 9.70 42.48
C ALA A 215 13.92 9.62 41.56
N GLU A 216 14.82 8.66 41.82
CA GLU A 216 15.98 8.42 40.96
C GLU A 216 15.49 8.15 39.55
N ASN A 217 15.57 9.17 38.69
CA ASN A 217 15.23 9.05 37.30
C ASN A 217 16.33 8.24 36.65
N LYS A 218 16.18 6.90 36.70
CA LYS A 218 17.13 5.95 36.11
C LYS A 218 17.20 6.21 34.62
N THR A 219 18.16 7.03 34.22
CA THR A 219 18.53 7.22 32.83
C THR A 219 18.85 5.85 32.26
N ARG A 220 18.04 5.42 31.29
CA ARG A 220 18.29 4.16 30.57
C ARG A 220 19.67 4.28 29.92
N PRO A 221 20.51 3.23 29.93
CA PRO A 221 21.79 3.28 29.25
C PRO A 221 21.55 3.63 27.77
N LEU A 222 22.30 4.58 27.23
CA LEU A 222 22.12 5.03 25.85
C LEU A 222 22.86 4.09 24.90
N LYS A 223 22.15 3.64 23.85
CA LYS A 223 22.72 2.93 22.71
C LYS A 223 22.49 3.74 21.43
N ILE A 224 23.55 3.94 20.66
CA ILE A 224 23.50 4.52 19.32
C ILE A 224 23.64 3.40 18.29
N ILE A 225 22.69 3.33 17.35
CA ILE A 225 22.84 2.52 16.12
C ILE A 225 23.23 3.47 15.01
N ALA A 226 24.35 3.20 14.34
CA ALA A 226 24.95 4.10 13.39
C ALA A 226 25.25 3.45 12.04
N GLY A 227 25.12 4.25 10.97
CA GLY A 227 25.42 3.80 9.62
C GLY A 227 25.52 4.97 8.65
N ALA A 228 26.09 4.73 7.47
CA ALA A 228 26.28 5.77 6.46
C ALA A 228 26.06 5.28 5.04
N ASP A 229 26.00 6.23 4.10
CA ASP A 229 26.37 5.97 2.71
C ASP A 229 27.86 6.29 2.44
N SER A 230 28.33 5.99 1.23
CA SER A 230 29.72 6.20 0.82
C SER A 230 30.18 7.67 0.83
N PHE A 231 29.27 8.64 0.92
CA PHE A 231 29.60 10.06 1.05
C PHE A 231 29.57 10.53 2.52
N GLY A 232 28.99 9.74 3.42
CA GLY A 232 28.94 9.99 4.86
C GLY A 232 29.92 9.16 5.69
N CYS A 233 30.59 8.15 5.13
CA CYS A 233 31.37 7.16 5.88
C CYS A 233 32.47 7.78 6.76
N ASP A 234 33.31 8.65 6.20
CA ASP A 234 34.44 9.24 6.92
C ASP A 234 33.99 10.11 8.11
N LEU A 235 32.84 10.79 7.95
CA LEU A 235 32.21 11.55 9.01
C LEU A 235 31.57 10.62 10.06
N LYS A 236 30.83 9.59 9.63
CA LYS A 236 30.27 8.58 10.53
C LYS A 236 31.36 7.96 11.38
N ASP A 237 32.43 7.44 10.79
CA ASP A 237 33.54 6.81 11.51
C ASP A 237 34.17 7.75 12.55
N ALA A 238 34.34 9.03 12.22
CA ALA A 238 34.79 10.06 13.17
C ALA A 238 33.86 10.20 14.40
N LEU A 239 32.54 10.20 14.15
CA LEU A 239 31.54 10.29 15.20
C LEU A 239 31.47 9.01 16.04
N LEU A 240 31.71 7.83 15.46
CA LEU A 240 31.77 6.58 16.20
C LEU A 240 32.97 6.51 17.13
N ASP A 241 34.14 6.96 16.67
CA ASP A 241 35.33 7.03 17.52
C ASP A 241 35.13 8.00 18.69
N HIS A 242 34.44 9.12 18.45
CA HIS A 242 34.05 10.06 19.51
C HIS A 242 33.07 9.42 20.51
N LEU A 243 31.96 8.84 20.04
CA LEU A 243 30.97 8.13 20.89
C LEU A 243 31.61 7.02 21.74
N ARG A 244 32.52 6.24 21.15
CA ARG A 244 33.28 5.19 21.86
C ARG A 244 34.20 5.79 22.93
N SER A 245 34.80 6.97 22.68
CA SER A 245 35.60 7.68 23.68
C SER A 245 34.77 8.14 24.89
N LEU A 246 33.48 8.47 24.66
CA LEU A 246 32.49 8.79 25.69
C LEU A 246 31.92 7.54 26.40
N SER A 247 32.37 6.33 26.06
CA SER A 247 31.87 5.05 26.59
C SER A 247 30.38 4.79 26.35
N ILE A 248 29.82 5.35 25.27
CA ILE A 248 28.45 5.08 24.81
C ILE A 248 28.42 3.72 24.07
N ASP A 249 27.34 2.93 24.22
CA ASP A 249 27.17 1.70 23.44
C ASP A 249 26.88 2.07 21.97
N VAL A 250 27.71 1.59 21.05
CA VAL A 250 27.68 1.95 19.64
C VAL A 250 27.64 0.69 18.79
N GLU A 251 26.57 0.53 18.03
CA GLU A 251 26.44 -0.49 17.02
C GLU A 251 26.56 0.13 15.63
N ASP A 252 27.69 -0.14 14.97
CA ASP A 252 27.93 0.27 13.59
C ASP A 252 27.38 -0.80 12.64
N ILE A 253 26.31 -0.47 11.91
CA ILE A 253 25.77 -1.33 10.85
C ILE A 253 26.51 -1.16 9.51
N GLY A 254 27.54 -0.30 9.47
CA GLY A 254 28.45 -0.13 8.37
C GLY A 254 28.00 0.92 7.35
N THR A 255 28.38 0.69 6.09
CA THR A 255 28.13 1.59 4.97
C THR A 255 27.37 0.85 3.88
N ASP A 256 26.19 1.37 3.51
CA ASP A 256 25.34 0.84 2.43
C ASP A 256 24.62 2.02 1.74
N LYS A 257 23.71 1.76 0.81
CA LYS A 257 22.90 2.78 0.15
C LYS A 257 22.12 3.59 1.18
N TYR A 258 22.05 4.90 0.98
CA TYR A 258 21.40 5.85 1.90
C TYR A 258 19.94 5.45 2.28
N TYR A 259 19.22 4.79 1.37
CA TYR A 259 17.88 4.29 1.65
C TYR A 259 17.89 3.06 2.57
N SER A 260 18.73 2.06 2.30
CA SER A 260 18.83 0.83 3.11
C SER A 260 19.27 1.12 4.54
N VAL A 261 20.29 1.97 4.70
CA VAL A 261 20.86 2.29 6.01
C VAL A 261 19.92 3.20 6.83
N GLY A 262 19.23 4.14 6.17
CA GLY A 262 18.18 4.95 6.79
C GLY A 262 16.95 4.13 7.17
N GLU A 263 16.55 3.17 6.34
CA GLU A 263 15.46 2.25 6.60
C GLU A 263 15.76 1.37 7.82
N GLU A 264 16.92 0.71 7.87
CA GLU A 264 17.27 -0.20 8.95
C GLU A 264 17.41 0.51 10.31
N ILE A 265 18.02 1.70 10.34
CA ILE A 265 18.09 2.50 11.57
C ILE A 265 16.71 3.02 11.98
N GLY A 266 15.89 3.49 11.04
CA GLY A 266 14.51 3.88 11.32
C GLY A 266 13.71 2.73 11.94
N ARG A 267 13.74 1.56 11.31
CA ARG A 267 13.07 0.33 11.78
C ARG A 267 13.48 -0.07 13.19
N ARG A 268 14.78 0.01 13.50
CA ARG A 268 15.32 -0.40 14.80
C ARG A 268 15.05 0.62 15.91
N VAL A 269 15.14 1.91 15.61
CA VAL A 269 14.78 2.98 16.56
C VAL A 269 13.27 2.97 16.83
N SER A 270 12.44 2.77 15.80
CA SER A 270 10.98 2.58 15.92
C SER A 270 10.62 1.41 16.85
N LEU A 271 11.22 0.23 16.62
CA LEU A 271 11.00 -0.94 17.46
C LEU A 271 11.37 -0.67 18.93
N ALA A 272 12.52 -0.01 19.16
CA ALA A 272 12.98 0.31 20.51
C ALA A 272 12.18 1.43 21.20
N ALA A 273 11.60 2.38 20.44
CA ALA A 273 10.76 3.44 20.97
C ALA A 273 9.48 2.89 21.65
N SER A 274 9.02 1.70 21.24
CA SER A 274 7.91 0.99 21.89
C SER A 274 8.29 0.25 23.19
N GLN A 275 9.58 0.11 23.50
CA GLN A 275 10.06 -0.69 24.63
C GLN A 275 10.21 0.17 25.89
N THR A 276 9.54 -0.25 26.97
CA THR A 276 9.62 0.39 28.30
C THR A 276 10.85 -0.01 29.11
N GLU A 277 11.45 -1.16 28.80
CA GLU A 277 12.65 -1.71 29.45
C GLU A 277 13.86 -1.72 28.48
N GLY A 278 15.07 -1.87 29.03
CA GLY A 278 16.31 -1.91 28.25
C GLY A 278 16.96 -0.53 28.00
N PRO A 279 17.98 -0.46 27.12
CA PRO A 279 18.63 0.81 26.78
C PRO A 279 17.68 1.77 26.07
N GLU A 280 17.95 3.08 26.15
CA GLU A 280 17.38 4.05 25.21
C GLU A 280 18.13 3.90 23.89
N VAL A 281 17.43 3.66 22.79
CA VAL A 281 18.07 3.49 21.46
C VAL A 281 17.82 4.72 20.62
N ARG A 282 18.88 5.34 20.12
CA ARG A 282 18.81 6.44 19.14
C ARG A 282 19.63 6.09 17.89
N GLY A 283 19.35 6.77 16.78
CA GLY A 283 20.05 6.58 15.52
C GLY A 283 21.09 7.67 15.24
N LEU A 284 22.16 7.30 14.55
CA LEU A 284 23.10 8.22 13.91
C LEU A 284 23.25 7.84 12.43
N LEU A 285 22.99 8.78 11.54
CA LEU A 285 23.05 8.57 10.10
C LEU A 285 23.97 9.60 9.45
N ALA A 286 24.78 9.18 8.48
CA ALA A 286 25.54 10.09 7.64
C ALA A 286 25.31 9.80 6.16
N CYS A 287 25.09 10.83 5.36
CA CYS A 287 25.24 10.73 3.92
C CYS A 287 25.82 12.02 3.35
N GLY A 288 25.85 12.18 2.03
CA GLY A 288 26.41 13.39 1.43
C GLY A 288 25.82 14.70 1.98
N THR A 289 24.52 14.74 2.25
CA THR A 289 23.80 15.91 2.79
C THR A 289 23.01 15.64 4.08
N GLY A 290 23.01 14.42 4.63
CA GLY A 290 22.13 13.98 5.72
C GLY A 290 20.63 13.84 5.35
N VAL A 291 20.14 14.63 4.39
CA VAL A 291 18.71 14.70 4.04
C VAL A 291 18.15 13.35 3.59
N GLY A 292 18.83 12.63 2.68
CA GLY A 292 18.33 11.36 2.15
C GLY A 292 18.12 10.28 3.21
N VAL A 293 19.09 10.12 4.13
CA VAL A 293 19.02 9.13 5.22
C VAL A 293 17.93 9.50 6.23
N SER A 294 17.77 10.79 6.58
CA SER A 294 16.69 11.24 7.47
C SER A 294 15.28 11.03 6.88
N ILE A 295 15.09 11.21 5.57
CA ILE A 295 13.80 10.96 4.90
C ILE A 295 13.41 9.47 4.99
N PHE A 296 14.36 8.55 4.84
CA PHE A 296 14.08 7.12 4.94
C PHE A 296 13.85 6.66 6.38
N ALA A 297 14.61 7.19 7.36
CA ALA A 297 14.41 6.88 8.77
C ALA A 297 13.02 7.33 9.28
N ASN A 298 12.55 8.51 8.88
CA ASN A 298 11.23 9.05 9.23
C ASN A 298 10.02 8.26 8.67
N LYS A 299 10.24 7.22 7.85
CA LYS A 299 9.14 6.35 7.37
C LYS A 299 8.60 5.40 8.46
N PHE A 300 9.29 5.29 9.59
CA PHE A 300 8.95 4.36 10.66
C PHE A 300 8.25 5.05 11.84
N PRO A 301 7.17 4.48 12.39
CA PRO A 301 6.44 5.08 13.52
C PRO A 301 7.33 5.37 14.72
N GLY A 302 7.19 6.54 15.33
CA GLY A 302 7.99 6.95 16.50
C GLY A 302 9.44 7.32 16.19
N VAL A 303 9.84 7.39 14.91
CA VAL A 303 11.12 7.99 14.50
C VAL A 303 10.93 9.46 14.22
N TYR A 304 11.80 10.27 14.81
CA TYR A 304 11.96 11.68 14.56
C TYR A 304 13.41 11.91 14.14
N ALA A 305 13.66 11.76 12.84
CA ALA A 305 14.97 11.96 12.24
C ALA A 305 15.12 13.37 11.70
N SER A 306 16.24 14.03 11.99
CA SER A 306 16.52 15.38 11.48
C SER A 306 17.93 15.49 10.96
N THR A 307 18.10 16.18 9.84
CA THR A 307 19.41 16.60 9.35
C THR A 307 19.84 17.85 10.10
N CYS A 308 21.06 17.86 10.62
CA CYS A 308 21.66 19.04 11.25
C CYS A 308 22.96 19.40 10.53
N GLU A 309 23.02 20.60 9.97
CA GLU A 309 24.23 21.21 9.41
C GLU A 309 24.92 22.13 10.45
N SER A 310 24.29 22.40 11.60
CA SER A 310 24.84 23.24 12.68
C SER A 310 24.48 22.80 14.11
N VAL A 311 25.26 23.27 15.09
CA VAL A 311 25.05 23.06 16.53
C VAL A 311 23.69 23.61 16.99
N GLU A 312 23.26 24.76 16.47
CA GLU A 312 21.98 25.37 16.83
C GLU A 312 20.80 24.51 16.37
N GLU A 313 20.90 23.89 15.19
CA GLU A 313 19.89 22.95 14.68
C GLU A 313 19.83 21.67 15.52
N ALA A 314 20.98 21.13 15.95
CA ALA A 314 21.05 19.97 16.83
C ALA A 314 20.30 20.20 18.16
N VAL A 315 20.53 21.34 18.81
CA VAL A 315 19.81 21.74 20.03
C VAL A 315 18.32 21.95 19.74
N ASN A 316 17.98 22.71 18.69
CA ASN A 316 16.60 22.99 18.32
C ASN A 316 15.80 21.70 18.03
N THR A 317 16.33 20.78 17.22
CA THR A 317 15.60 19.57 16.82
C THR A 317 15.42 18.59 17.98
N ARG A 318 16.41 18.49 18.87
CA ARG A 318 16.30 17.65 20.06
C ARG A 318 15.31 18.24 21.08
N SER A 319 15.30 19.56 21.25
CA SER A 319 14.36 20.28 22.12
C SER A 319 12.91 20.27 21.61
N ILE A 320 12.69 20.57 20.33
CA ILE A 320 11.35 20.84 19.76
C ILE A 320 10.71 19.58 19.20
N ASN A 321 11.49 18.74 18.51
CA ASN A 321 10.96 17.61 17.73
C ASN A 321 11.18 16.25 18.42
N ASN A 322 11.73 16.24 19.64
CA ASN A 322 12.20 15.03 20.32
C ASN A 322 13.09 14.15 19.41
N CYS A 323 13.92 14.79 18.56
CA CYS A 323 14.72 14.11 17.54
C CYS A 323 15.51 12.92 18.13
N ASN A 324 15.20 11.70 17.69
CA ASN A 324 15.81 10.45 18.16
C ASN A 324 16.68 9.77 17.09
N VAL A 325 16.84 10.39 15.92
CA VAL A 325 17.82 10.00 14.91
C VAL A 325 18.52 11.26 14.35
N LEU A 326 19.79 11.43 14.67
CA LEU A 326 20.61 12.51 14.10
C LEU A 326 21.09 12.12 12.70
N ALA A 327 20.92 13.01 11.72
CA ALA A 327 21.52 12.88 10.39
C ALA A 327 22.52 14.01 10.10
N VAL A 328 23.65 13.69 9.49
CA VAL A 328 24.74 14.65 9.17
C VAL A 328 25.21 14.55 7.71
N GLY A 329 25.73 15.66 7.17
CA GLY A 329 26.13 15.82 5.77
C GLY A 329 27.65 15.77 5.53
N GLY A 330 28.17 14.60 5.18
CA GLY A 330 29.61 14.35 4.99
C GLY A 330 30.29 15.18 3.88
N MET A 331 29.56 15.73 2.90
CA MET A 331 30.16 16.57 1.85
C MET A 331 30.52 17.99 2.31
N LYS A 332 29.91 18.49 3.40
CA LYS A 332 30.05 19.89 3.84
C LYS A 332 30.42 20.05 5.30
N THR A 333 30.06 19.11 6.17
CA THR A 333 30.32 19.17 7.61
C THR A 333 31.74 18.67 7.89
N PRO A 334 32.67 19.51 8.40
CA PRO A 334 33.98 19.05 8.88
C PRO A 334 33.83 18.07 10.05
N ARG A 335 34.83 17.21 10.25
CA ARG A 335 34.87 16.23 11.35
C ARG A 335 34.59 16.89 12.71
N GLU A 336 35.26 18.01 12.98
CA GLU A 336 35.20 18.74 14.24
C GLU A 336 33.80 19.31 14.47
N THR A 337 33.23 19.98 13.46
CA THR A 337 31.85 20.50 13.50
C THR A 337 30.81 19.38 13.63
N GLY A 338 31.04 18.23 13.01
CA GLY A 338 30.17 17.06 13.17
C GLY A 338 30.15 16.54 14.61
N ILE A 339 31.31 16.55 15.29
CA ILE A 339 31.43 16.20 16.71
C ILE A 339 30.66 17.21 17.56
N GLU A 340 30.82 18.52 17.32
CA GLU A 340 30.08 19.58 18.02
C GLU A 340 28.55 19.44 17.85
N ILE A 341 28.09 19.10 16.63
CA ILE A 341 26.67 18.81 16.31
C ILE A 341 26.16 17.60 17.10
N LEU A 342 26.95 16.53 17.14
CA LEU A 342 26.60 15.31 17.86
C LEU A 342 26.52 15.53 19.37
N ASP A 343 27.52 16.18 19.98
CA ASP A 343 27.54 16.47 21.41
C ASP A 343 26.33 17.33 21.81
N ALA A 344 26.04 18.38 21.04
CA ALA A 344 24.88 19.24 21.28
C ALA A 344 23.54 18.49 21.19
N TRP A 345 23.42 17.51 20.29
CA TRP A 345 22.23 16.66 20.18
C TRP A 345 22.13 15.61 21.29
N LEU A 346 23.26 15.09 21.79
CA LEU A 346 23.31 14.16 22.91
C LEU A 346 22.91 14.84 24.23
N ASP A 347 23.50 16.01 24.51
CA ASP A 347 23.33 16.76 25.77
C ASP A 347 21.97 17.46 25.87
N THR A 348 21.30 17.72 24.74
CA THR A 348 20.00 18.38 24.76
C THR A 348 18.87 17.42 25.17
N SER A 349 18.04 17.85 26.11
CA SER A 349 16.81 17.15 26.47
C SER A 349 15.61 17.66 25.67
N PHE A 350 14.62 16.80 25.42
CA PHE A 350 13.34 17.23 24.86
C PHE A 350 12.69 18.29 25.77
N LYS A 351 12.08 19.32 25.18
CA LYS A 351 11.49 20.49 25.86
C LYS A 351 12.49 21.40 26.59
N ALA A 352 13.80 21.21 26.44
CA ALA A 352 14.79 22.14 27.00
C ALA A 352 14.73 23.53 26.32
N PRO A 353 15.06 24.64 27.00
CA PRO A 353 15.26 25.93 26.34
C PRO A 353 16.32 25.83 25.23
N CYS A 354 16.09 26.46 24.08
CA CYS A 354 16.92 26.30 22.88
C CYS A 354 17.08 27.64 22.12
N PRO A 355 17.94 27.71 21.08
CA PRO A 355 18.07 28.92 20.25
C PRO A 355 16.74 29.47 19.72
N ALA A 356 15.83 28.61 19.27
CA ALA A 356 14.51 29.04 18.77
C ALA A 356 13.60 29.67 19.85
N SER A 357 13.80 29.34 21.13
CA SER A 357 13.13 30.01 22.26
C SER A 357 13.93 31.18 22.83
N ASN A 358 15.04 31.59 22.19
CA ASN A 358 16.04 32.51 22.72
C ASN A 358 16.58 32.09 24.11
N GLY A 359 16.63 30.79 24.39
CA GLY A 359 17.02 30.24 25.69
C GLY A 359 15.98 30.44 26.81
N ALA A 360 14.76 30.90 26.50
CA ALA A 360 13.66 30.95 27.45
C ALA A 360 12.95 29.59 27.59
N PRO A 361 12.31 29.30 28.73
CA PRO A 361 11.36 28.18 28.85
C PRO A 361 10.22 28.31 27.83
N TRP A 362 9.68 27.17 27.39
CA TRP A 362 8.55 27.15 26.47
C TRP A 362 7.29 27.76 27.10
N PRO A 363 6.47 28.51 26.33
CA PRO A 363 5.14 28.93 26.73
C PRO A 363 4.27 27.75 27.19
N ALA A 364 3.24 28.02 28.01
CA ALA A 364 2.42 26.98 28.64
C ALA A 364 1.64 26.15 27.62
N ASP A 365 1.08 26.78 26.59
CA ASP A 365 0.41 26.17 25.45
C ASP A 365 1.37 25.31 24.60
N THR A 366 2.60 25.78 24.37
CA THR A 366 3.63 24.99 23.67
C THR A 366 4.10 23.79 24.50
N SER A 367 4.22 23.96 25.82
CA SER A 367 4.56 22.88 26.76
C SER A 367 3.46 21.81 26.81
N GLU A 368 2.19 22.24 26.89
CA GLU A 368 1.03 21.36 26.84
C GLU A 368 0.94 20.61 25.50
N PHE A 369 1.24 21.27 24.38
CA PHE A 369 1.38 20.61 23.08
C PHE A 369 2.52 19.57 23.10
N PHE A 370 3.68 19.85 23.69
CA PHE A 370 4.76 18.86 23.79
C PHE A 370 4.46 17.71 24.77
N ASP A 371 3.58 17.89 25.75
CA ASP A 371 3.07 16.80 26.60
C ASP A 371 2.11 15.90 25.81
N LYS A 372 1.16 16.49 25.07
CA LYS A 372 0.12 15.76 24.35
C LYS A 372 0.59 15.15 23.03
N SER A 373 1.42 15.83 22.26
CA SER A 373 1.77 15.46 20.88
C SER A 373 2.40 14.07 20.73
N LEU A 374 3.16 13.59 21.73
CA LEU A 374 3.70 12.23 21.69
C LEU A 374 2.60 11.16 21.85
N GLU A 375 1.58 11.42 22.67
CA GLU A 375 0.41 10.54 22.80
C GLU A 375 -0.52 10.70 21.58
N GLU A 376 -0.88 11.93 21.21
CA GLU A 376 -1.79 12.23 20.11
C GLU A 376 -1.26 11.75 18.75
N MET A 377 0.04 11.89 18.46
CA MET A 377 0.62 11.33 17.23
C MET A 377 0.72 9.80 17.24
N ALA A 378 0.76 9.16 18.42
CA ALA A 378 0.59 7.71 18.55
C ALA A 378 -0.88 7.27 18.46
N GLN A 379 -1.84 8.19 18.66
CA GLN A 379 -3.29 7.97 18.47
C GLN A 379 -3.80 8.34 17.06
N ILE A 380 -2.96 8.86 16.16
CA ILE A 380 -3.28 8.87 14.71
C ILE A 380 -3.53 7.40 14.33
N PRO A 381 -4.74 7.04 13.87
CA PRO A 381 -5.28 5.73 14.17
C PRO A 381 -4.51 4.60 13.50
N ILE A 382 -3.69 3.90 14.30
CA ILE A 382 -3.23 2.53 14.05
C ILE A 382 -4.47 1.63 14.19
N ASN A 383 -5.37 1.69 13.21
CA ASN A 383 -6.67 1.01 13.28
C ASN A 383 -6.53 -0.48 12.96
N THR A 384 -5.87 -1.22 13.86
CA THR A 384 -5.84 -2.68 13.82
C THR A 384 -7.04 -3.26 14.54
N GLN A 385 -8.10 -3.52 13.78
CA GLN A 385 -8.89 -4.75 13.97
C GLN A 385 -8.70 -5.66 12.77
N PHE A 386 -7.94 -6.74 12.98
CA PHE A 386 -7.95 -7.88 12.08
C PHE A 386 -9.37 -8.44 12.02
N GLY A 387 -9.99 -8.50 10.83
CA GLY A 387 -11.35 -9.01 10.74
C GLY A 387 -12.21 -8.58 9.56
N THR A 388 -11.67 -8.37 8.36
CA THR A 388 -12.43 -8.65 7.12
C THR A 388 -11.53 -8.85 5.91
N CYS A 389 -11.90 -9.81 5.05
CA CYS A 389 -11.42 -9.90 3.67
C CYS A 389 -11.63 -8.58 2.93
N ALA A 390 -10.69 -8.19 2.06
CA ALA A 390 -10.79 -6.98 1.25
C ALA A 390 -12.10 -6.93 0.41
N ILE A 391 -12.58 -8.07 -0.07
CA ILE A 391 -13.83 -8.15 -0.83
C ILE A 391 -15.06 -7.97 0.09
N CYS A 392 -14.99 -8.38 1.36
CA CYS A 392 -15.99 -7.99 2.36
C CYS A 392 -15.92 -6.48 2.65
N CYS A 393 -14.76 -5.83 2.56
CA CYS A 393 -14.66 -4.36 2.63
C CYS A 393 -15.28 -3.68 1.40
N LEU A 394 -15.08 -4.20 0.18
CA LEU A 394 -15.81 -3.79 -1.05
C LEU A 394 -17.34 -4.02 -0.97
N SER A 395 -17.78 -4.97 -0.14
CA SER A 395 -19.19 -5.19 0.18
C SER A 395 -19.74 -4.25 1.27
N LYS A 396 -18.93 -3.84 2.26
CA LYS A 396 -19.44 -3.28 3.53
C LYS A 396 -20.19 -1.95 3.39
N ASN A 397 -19.75 -1.08 2.47
CA ASN A 397 -20.21 0.31 2.37
C ASN A 397 -20.91 0.66 1.05
N ARG A 398 -21.54 -0.31 0.38
CA ARG A 398 -22.21 -0.08 -0.92
C ARG A 398 -23.52 -0.87 -0.99
N GLU A 399 -24.60 -0.20 -1.40
CA GLU A 399 -25.93 -0.80 -1.51
C GLU A 399 -25.96 -1.90 -2.59
N PHE A 400 -26.69 -2.98 -2.33
CA PHE A 400 -26.92 -4.07 -3.28
C PHE A 400 -28.29 -3.88 -3.92
N THR A 401 -28.34 -3.91 -5.25
CA THR A 401 -29.62 -3.90 -5.97
C THR A 401 -30.12 -5.35 -6.09
N PRO A 402 -31.37 -5.66 -5.69
CA PRO A 402 -31.98 -6.95 -5.98
C PRO A 402 -31.99 -7.19 -7.49
N VAL A 403 -31.70 -8.43 -7.90
CA VAL A 403 -31.70 -8.81 -9.31
C VAL A 403 -33.00 -9.52 -9.60
N GLU A 404 -33.90 -8.87 -10.34
CA GLU A 404 -35.25 -9.41 -10.64
C GLU A 404 -35.24 -10.70 -11.49
N ILE A 405 -34.07 -11.16 -11.93
CA ILE A 405 -33.91 -12.38 -12.74
C ILE A 405 -34.22 -13.64 -11.93
N MET A 406 -33.86 -13.71 -10.63
CA MET A 406 -33.90 -14.98 -9.86
C MET A 406 -34.23 -14.79 -8.36
N PRO A 407 -35.15 -15.59 -7.76
CA PRO A 407 -35.50 -15.46 -6.36
C PRO A 407 -34.35 -15.67 -5.37
N GLY A 408 -34.17 -14.70 -4.48
CA GLY A 408 -33.14 -14.72 -3.42
C GLY A 408 -31.74 -14.30 -3.88
N GLY A 409 -31.56 -13.93 -5.15
CA GLY A 409 -30.33 -13.37 -5.70
C GLY A 409 -30.28 -11.83 -5.64
N SER A 410 -29.09 -11.29 -5.38
CA SER A 410 -28.77 -9.88 -5.59
C SER A 410 -27.34 -9.73 -6.08
N MET A 411 -27.06 -8.70 -6.89
CA MET A 411 -25.72 -8.45 -7.39
C MET A 411 -25.34 -6.98 -7.23
N LYS A 412 -24.03 -6.73 -7.26
CA LYS A 412 -23.49 -5.39 -7.44
C LYS A 412 -22.36 -5.44 -8.45
N ILE A 413 -22.52 -4.72 -9.56
CA ILE A 413 -21.47 -4.56 -10.57
C ILE A 413 -20.26 -3.88 -9.91
N ALA A 414 -19.08 -4.48 -10.07
CA ALA A 414 -17.80 -3.93 -9.65
C ALA A 414 -17.13 -3.15 -10.80
N ARG A 415 -17.32 -3.61 -12.05
CA ARG A 415 -16.84 -2.98 -13.28
C ARG A 415 -17.68 -3.45 -14.48
N GLU A 416 -17.82 -2.63 -15.51
CA GLU A 416 -18.65 -2.93 -16.69
C GLU A 416 -17.95 -3.65 -17.86
N SER A 417 -16.63 -3.56 -18.04
CA SER A 417 -15.95 -4.21 -19.17
C SER A 417 -14.45 -4.47 -18.94
N PRO A 418 -13.97 -5.73 -18.95
CA PRO A 418 -14.78 -6.95 -18.76
C PRO A 418 -15.63 -6.85 -17.50
N THR A 419 -16.89 -7.30 -17.59
CA THR A 419 -17.83 -7.07 -16.50
C THR A 419 -17.53 -8.01 -15.34
N SER A 420 -17.62 -7.47 -14.12
CA SER A 420 -17.48 -8.24 -12.88
C SER A 420 -18.47 -7.76 -11.84
N ALA A 421 -18.86 -8.65 -10.94
CA ALA A 421 -19.83 -8.38 -9.89
C ALA A 421 -19.54 -9.16 -8.60
N ILE A 422 -20.01 -8.61 -7.49
CA ILE A 422 -20.21 -9.38 -6.24
C ILE A 422 -21.68 -9.81 -6.23
N VAL A 423 -21.92 -11.11 -6.11
CA VAL A 423 -23.26 -11.73 -6.11
C VAL A 423 -23.53 -12.37 -4.75
N LYS A 424 -24.78 -12.26 -4.29
CA LYS A 424 -25.27 -12.83 -3.03
C LYS A 424 -26.54 -13.63 -3.29
N PHE A 425 -26.58 -14.84 -2.74
CA PHE A 425 -27.78 -15.67 -2.69
C PHE A 425 -28.09 -16.10 -1.25
N LYS A 426 -29.38 -16.18 -0.93
CA LYS A 426 -29.85 -16.68 0.36
C LYS A 426 -29.76 -18.20 0.47
N ALA A 427 -29.58 -18.70 1.69
CA ALA A 427 -29.65 -20.13 1.97
C ALA A 427 -30.95 -20.73 1.44
N GLY A 428 -30.86 -21.87 0.74
CA GLY A 428 -31.99 -22.54 0.09
C GLY A 428 -32.31 -22.04 -1.32
N SER A 429 -31.71 -20.95 -1.81
CA SER A 429 -31.86 -20.50 -3.20
C SER A 429 -31.34 -21.54 -4.19
N VAL A 430 -31.94 -21.54 -5.38
CA VAL A 430 -31.59 -22.41 -6.50
C VAL A 430 -31.49 -21.56 -7.77
N GLU A 431 -30.42 -21.74 -8.52
CA GLU A 431 -30.34 -21.33 -9.91
C GLU A 431 -30.73 -22.56 -10.76
N PRO A 432 -31.78 -22.51 -11.59
CA PRO A 432 -32.12 -23.57 -12.53
C PRO A 432 -30.99 -23.86 -13.51
N ALA A 433 -31.11 -24.94 -14.29
CA ALA A 433 -30.19 -25.15 -15.39
C ALA A 433 -30.17 -23.92 -16.31
N HIS A 434 -28.99 -23.34 -16.51
CA HIS A 434 -28.79 -22.17 -17.35
C HIS A 434 -27.39 -22.15 -17.96
N HIS A 435 -27.23 -21.36 -19.02
CA HIS A 435 -25.94 -21.06 -19.62
C HIS A 435 -25.78 -19.55 -19.88
N HIS A 436 -24.57 -19.18 -20.26
CA HIS A 436 -24.16 -17.82 -20.63
C HIS A 436 -23.52 -17.87 -22.03
N THR A 437 -23.60 -16.78 -22.80
CA THR A 437 -22.87 -16.69 -24.10
C THR A 437 -21.36 -16.68 -23.86
N PHE A 438 -20.94 -16.10 -22.74
CA PHE A 438 -19.54 -15.95 -22.37
C PHE A 438 -19.21 -16.79 -21.14
N GLY A 439 -18.00 -17.35 -21.10
CA GLY A 439 -17.53 -18.08 -19.92
C GLY A 439 -17.34 -17.13 -18.74
N HIS A 440 -17.49 -17.65 -17.53
CA HIS A 440 -17.32 -16.88 -16.31
C HIS A 440 -16.46 -17.60 -15.27
N ASP A 441 -15.61 -16.83 -14.61
CA ASP A 441 -14.80 -17.25 -13.47
C ASP A 441 -15.50 -16.79 -12.19
N LEU A 442 -15.61 -17.66 -11.18
CA LEU A 442 -16.18 -17.30 -9.87
C LEU A 442 -15.28 -17.74 -8.72
N ILE A 443 -15.26 -16.95 -7.65
CA ILE A 443 -14.60 -17.25 -6.37
C ILE A 443 -15.64 -17.11 -5.26
N VAL A 444 -15.88 -18.19 -4.50
CA VAL A 444 -16.73 -18.12 -3.31
C VAL A 444 -16.01 -17.33 -2.23
N LEU A 445 -16.64 -16.26 -1.76
CA LEU A 445 -16.08 -15.37 -0.74
C LEU A 445 -16.48 -15.81 0.66
N LYS A 446 -17.73 -16.30 0.78
CA LYS A 446 -18.32 -16.87 1.98
C LYS A 446 -19.52 -17.74 1.64
N GLY A 447 -19.75 -18.79 2.42
CA GLY A 447 -20.91 -19.68 2.33
C GLY A 447 -20.64 -20.91 1.48
N LYS A 448 -21.71 -21.62 1.13
CA LYS A 448 -21.63 -22.95 0.51
C LYS A 448 -22.64 -23.11 -0.61
N LYS A 449 -22.15 -23.41 -1.81
CA LYS A 449 -22.95 -23.72 -3.01
C LYS A 449 -22.49 -25.04 -3.64
N LYS A 450 -23.40 -25.79 -4.25
CA LYS A 450 -23.04 -26.88 -5.17
C LYS A 450 -23.42 -26.48 -6.58
N VAL A 451 -22.49 -26.65 -7.51
CA VAL A 451 -22.68 -26.40 -8.94
C VAL A 451 -22.66 -27.74 -9.66
N TRP A 452 -23.75 -28.08 -10.33
CA TRP A 452 -23.83 -29.22 -11.23
C TRP A 452 -23.62 -28.71 -12.65
N ASN A 453 -22.51 -29.09 -13.28
CA ASN A 453 -22.28 -28.86 -14.70
C ASN A 453 -22.97 -29.99 -15.47
N LEU A 454 -24.15 -29.71 -16.01
CA LEU A 454 -25.02 -30.69 -16.67
C LEU A 454 -24.47 -31.09 -18.05
N THR A 455 -23.76 -30.18 -18.73
CA THR A 455 -23.04 -30.48 -19.98
C THR A 455 -21.99 -31.58 -19.77
N LYS A 456 -21.16 -31.45 -18.72
CA LYS A 456 -20.06 -32.40 -18.41
C LYS A 456 -20.50 -33.58 -17.54
N LYS A 457 -21.65 -33.48 -16.87
CA LYS A 457 -22.14 -34.42 -15.85
C LYS A 457 -21.21 -34.51 -14.64
N GLU A 458 -20.64 -33.37 -14.27
CA GLU A 458 -19.77 -33.20 -13.11
C GLU A 458 -20.47 -32.31 -12.07
N SER A 459 -20.08 -32.43 -10.80
CA SER A 459 -20.58 -31.56 -9.75
C SER A 459 -19.46 -31.10 -8.83
N TYR A 460 -19.46 -29.82 -8.49
CA TYR A 460 -18.48 -29.18 -7.64
C TYR A 460 -19.18 -28.65 -6.38
N ASP A 461 -18.81 -29.18 -5.22
CA ASP A 461 -19.20 -28.63 -3.93
C ASP A 461 -18.21 -27.51 -3.58
N LEU A 462 -18.66 -26.27 -3.65
CA LEU A 462 -17.86 -25.07 -3.41
C LEU A 462 -18.19 -24.49 -2.03
N MET A 463 -17.17 -24.25 -1.22
CA MET A 463 -17.23 -23.50 0.04
C MET A 463 -16.36 -22.24 -0.05
N ASP A 464 -16.27 -21.46 1.04
CA ASP A 464 -15.34 -20.35 1.19
C ASP A 464 -14.01 -20.60 0.45
N GLY A 465 -13.62 -19.68 -0.43
CA GLY A 465 -12.34 -19.67 -1.14
C GLY A 465 -12.32 -20.48 -2.43
N ASP A 466 -13.24 -21.41 -2.65
CA ASP A 466 -13.22 -22.25 -3.85
C ASP A 466 -13.45 -21.44 -5.13
N PHE A 467 -12.64 -21.76 -6.13
CA PHE A 467 -12.72 -21.20 -7.48
C PHE A 467 -13.43 -22.19 -8.40
N LEU A 468 -14.31 -21.69 -9.27
CA LEU A 468 -14.86 -22.45 -10.39
C LEU A 468 -14.89 -21.59 -11.65
N PHE A 469 -14.40 -22.15 -12.75
CA PHE A 469 -14.67 -21.62 -14.09
C PHE A 469 -15.78 -22.41 -14.78
N THR A 470 -16.76 -21.69 -15.33
CA THR A 470 -17.79 -22.24 -16.22
C THR A 470 -17.54 -21.76 -17.65
N PRO A 471 -17.27 -22.67 -18.61
CA PRO A 471 -17.18 -22.34 -20.04
C PRO A 471 -18.43 -21.67 -20.62
N ALA A 472 -18.22 -20.90 -21.68
CA ALA A 472 -19.30 -20.42 -22.54
C ALA A 472 -20.17 -21.60 -23.02
N GLY A 473 -21.49 -21.49 -22.87
CA GLY A 473 -22.44 -22.54 -23.26
C GLY A 473 -22.45 -23.81 -22.38
N ASP A 474 -21.64 -23.92 -21.32
CA ASP A 474 -21.80 -25.01 -20.35
C ASP A 474 -23.08 -24.77 -19.53
N VAL A 475 -24.05 -25.67 -19.68
CA VAL A 475 -25.31 -25.64 -18.92
C VAL A 475 -25.02 -26.11 -17.51
N HIS A 476 -25.35 -25.28 -16.53
CA HIS A 476 -25.14 -25.60 -15.12
C HIS A 476 -26.32 -25.20 -14.24
N ARG A 477 -26.47 -25.93 -13.13
CA ARG A 477 -27.50 -25.70 -12.10
C ARG A 477 -26.81 -25.48 -10.76
N VAL A 478 -27.36 -24.63 -9.89
CA VAL A 478 -26.72 -24.30 -8.60
C VAL A 478 -27.72 -24.41 -7.45
N LYS A 479 -27.26 -24.90 -6.30
CA LYS A 479 -27.99 -24.78 -5.02
C LYS A 479 -27.11 -24.14 -3.96
N TYR A 480 -27.69 -23.21 -3.23
CA TYR A 480 -27.08 -22.52 -2.11
C TYR A 480 -27.54 -23.19 -0.81
N PHE A 481 -26.61 -23.76 -0.06
CA PHE A 481 -26.89 -24.42 1.22
C PHE A 481 -26.83 -23.43 2.39
N GLU A 482 -26.06 -22.36 2.22
CA GLU A 482 -25.88 -21.28 3.19
C GLU A 482 -26.06 -19.93 2.49
N ASP A 483 -26.19 -18.85 3.26
CA ASP A 483 -26.11 -17.48 2.73
C ASP A 483 -24.72 -17.31 2.09
N THR A 484 -24.69 -17.22 0.76
CA THR A 484 -23.46 -17.34 -0.03
C THR A 484 -23.18 -16.04 -0.77
N GLU A 485 -21.95 -15.56 -0.64
CA GLU A 485 -21.41 -14.39 -1.33
C GLU A 485 -20.25 -14.85 -2.21
N PHE A 486 -20.23 -14.45 -3.49
CA PHE A 486 -19.16 -14.79 -4.42
C PHE A 486 -18.82 -13.63 -5.35
N PHE A 487 -17.56 -13.55 -5.77
CA PHE A 487 -17.11 -12.69 -6.85
C PHE A 487 -17.25 -13.47 -8.16
N ILE A 488 -17.69 -12.81 -9.23
CA ILE A 488 -17.86 -13.41 -10.55
C ILE A 488 -17.45 -12.39 -11.63
N ARG A 489 -16.72 -12.85 -12.66
CA ARG A 489 -16.36 -12.08 -13.87
C ARG A 489 -16.66 -12.93 -15.10
N TRP A 490 -17.15 -12.29 -16.15
CA TRP A 490 -17.31 -12.87 -17.49
C TRP A 490 -16.70 -11.95 -18.54
N ASP A 491 -16.41 -12.53 -19.71
CA ASP A 491 -15.71 -11.85 -20.78
C ASP A 491 -16.71 -11.31 -21.80
N GLY A 492 -17.23 -10.09 -21.58
CA GLY A 492 -18.24 -9.48 -22.44
C GLY A 492 -19.43 -8.93 -21.65
N HIS A 493 -20.60 -8.84 -22.29
CA HIS A 493 -21.83 -8.38 -21.63
C HIS A 493 -22.45 -9.48 -20.75
N TRP A 494 -23.16 -9.08 -19.69
CA TRP A 494 -23.94 -10.01 -18.88
C TRP A 494 -25.13 -10.53 -19.66
N ASP A 495 -25.25 -11.84 -19.73
CA ASP A 495 -26.46 -12.55 -20.08
C ASP A 495 -26.66 -13.77 -19.17
N ILE A 496 -27.84 -14.36 -19.22
CA ILE A 496 -28.18 -15.62 -18.58
C ILE A 496 -29.40 -16.19 -19.30
N PHE A 497 -29.27 -17.43 -19.80
CA PHE A 497 -30.32 -18.13 -20.53
C PHE A 497 -30.79 -19.30 -19.69
N LEU A 498 -32.02 -19.23 -19.17
CA LEU A 498 -32.61 -20.31 -18.38
C LEU A 498 -33.06 -21.45 -19.30
N ASP A 499 -32.41 -22.61 -19.18
CA ASP A 499 -32.74 -23.86 -19.89
C ASP A 499 -33.81 -24.69 -19.15
N GLU A 500 -34.13 -24.30 -17.90
CA GLU A 500 -35.04 -25.01 -17.00
C GLU A 500 -35.81 -24.03 -16.10
N ASP A 501 -37.03 -24.38 -15.71
CA ASP A 501 -37.82 -23.62 -14.74
C ASP A 501 -37.44 -23.95 -13.27
N LEU A 502 -37.82 -23.08 -12.35
CA LEU A 502 -37.42 -23.19 -10.94
C LEU A 502 -38.01 -24.42 -10.22
N GLU A 503 -39.21 -24.86 -10.57
CA GLU A 503 -39.83 -26.02 -9.90
C GLU A 503 -39.21 -27.33 -10.38
N ARG A 504 -38.94 -27.43 -11.68
CA ARG A 504 -38.22 -28.56 -12.26
C ARG A 504 -36.78 -28.65 -11.74
N ALA A 505 -36.10 -27.52 -11.57
CA ALA A 505 -34.77 -27.47 -10.97
C ALA A 505 -34.76 -27.97 -9.50
N LYS A 506 -35.70 -27.51 -8.67
CA LYS A 506 -35.88 -28.01 -7.29
C LYS A 506 -36.09 -29.53 -7.28
N ALA A 507 -37.04 -30.02 -8.08
CA ALA A 507 -37.40 -31.44 -8.14
C ALA A 507 -36.30 -32.33 -8.75
N ALA A 508 -35.37 -31.77 -9.53
CA ALA A 508 -34.17 -32.46 -9.99
C ALA A 508 -33.13 -32.55 -8.88
N ILE A 509 -32.88 -31.45 -8.16
CA ILE A 509 -31.92 -31.42 -7.05
C ILE A 509 -32.35 -32.32 -5.89
N GLU A 510 -33.65 -32.39 -5.57
CA GLU A 510 -34.19 -33.31 -4.55
C GLU A 510 -34.02 -34.81 -4.88
N LYS A 511 -33.62 -35.15 -6.11
CA LYS A 511 -33.31 -36.54 -6.52
C LYS A 511 -31.81 -36.86 -6.52
N GLU A 512 -30.96 -35.84 -6.40
CA GLU A 512 -29.49 -35.95 -6.45
C GLU A 512 -28.80 -35.64 -5.11
N ILE A 513 -29.53 -35.09 -4.13
CA ILE A 513 -29.13 -34.92 -2.72
C ILE A 513 -29.58 -36.16 -1.92
#